data_AF-A0A6N6SI31-F1
#
_entry.id   AF-A0A6N6SI31-F1
#
_cell.length_a   1.000
_cell.length_b   1.000
_cell.length_c   1.000
_cell.angle_alpha   90.00
_cell.angle_beta   90.00
_cell.angle_gamma   90.00
#
_symmetry.space_group_name_H-M   'P 1'
#
loop_
_entity.id
_entity.type
_entity.pdbx_description
1 polymer ?
#
loop_
_entity_poly.entity_id
_entity_poly.type
_entity_poly.pdbx_seq_one_letter_code
_entity_poly.pdbx_strand_id
1 'polypeptide(L)'
;MRSLHLAALLGGVAVGMTLWAWGQPLISTSGQVRLWVNSVWSNENSQQIADWYTLSHVIHGLLIAVAGRLLGRWLPFALAYAIAIATGVAWEIVEHTDWVLDRFRGQTIYQGYIGDTVLNAVSDYLFMLAGFAAGVWLGAGRSVILILALEALSALVARDSLILTTIRVVHPIPALTAWQDATNPRNTSGAEAPRP
;
A
#
# COMPACT_ATOMS: atom_id res chain seq x y z
N MET A 1 2.32 -18.21 -20.05
CA MET A 1 1.05 -17.56 -19.66
C MET A 1 0.29 -18.33 -18.59
N ARG A 2 -0.17 -19.57 -18.82
CA ARG A 2 -0.86 -20.38 -17.78
C ARG A 2 -0.08 -20.50 -16.45
N SER A 3 1.23 -20.74 -16.54
CA SER A 3 2.12 -20.79 -15.38
C SER A 3 2.18 -19.49 -14.59
N LEU A 4 2.10 -18.33 -15.25
CA LEU A 4 2.14 -17.02 -14.59
C LEU A 4 0.81 -16.69 -13.90
N HIS A 5 -0.33 -17.08 -14.47
CA HIS A 5 -1.61 -16.94 -13.77
C HIS A 5 -1.68 -17.82 -12.52
N LEU A 6 -1.14 -19.05 -12.61
CA LEU A 6 -1.00 -19.90 -11.45
C LEU A 6 -0.06 -19.28 -10.41
N ALA A 7 1.10 -18.75 -10.84
CA ALA A 7 2.02 -18.06 -9.95
C ALA A 7 1.38 -16.83 -9.28
N ALA A 8 0.57 -16.06 -10.01
CA ALA A 8 -0.14 -14.92 -9.46
C ALA A 8 -1.12 -15.34 -8.35
N LEU A 9 -1.90 -16.41 -8.59
CA LEU A 9 -2.83 -16.97 -7.61
C LEU A 9 -2.09 -17.53 -6.39
N LEU A 10 -1.03 -18.32 -6.62
CA LEU A 10 -0.19 -18.86 -5.55
C LEU A 10 0.52 -17.76 -4.75
N GLY A 11 0.84 -16.62 -5.37
CA GLY A 11 1.39 -15.45 -4.70
C GLY A 11 0.45 -14.91 -3.62
N GLY A 12 -0.83 -14.72 -3.94
CA GLY A 12 -1.82 -14.28 -2.94
C GLY A 12 -2.03 -15.31 -1.82
N VAL A 13 -2.01 -16.60 -2.15
CA VAL A 13 -2.06 -17.69 -1.15
C VAL A 13 -0.81 -17.65 -0.26
N ALA A 14 0.37 -17.42 -0.82
CA ALA A 14 1.62 -17.34 -0.08
C ALA A 14 1.62 -16.13 0.89
N VAL A 15 1.18 -14.95 0.43
CA VAL A 15 0.99 -13.78 1.29
C VAL A 15 0.07 -14.12 2.46
N GLY A 16 -1.14 -14.63 2.17
CA GLY A 16 -2.12 -14.89 3.20
C GLY A 16 -1.70 -15.95 4.22
N MET A 17 -1.10 -17.06 3.76
CA MET A 17 -0.60 -18.09 4.68
C MET A 17 0.58 -17.61 5.52
N THR A 18 1.47 -16.79 4.95
CA THR A 18 2.64 -16.27 5.66
C THR A 18 2.22 -15.32 6.78
N LEU A 19 1.39 -14.33 6.46
CA LEU A 19 0.90 -13.36 7.45
C LEU A 19 0.07 -14.04 8.54
N TRP A 20 -0.80 -14.98 8.16
CA TRP A 20 -1.54 -15.78 9.14
C TRP A 20 -0.61 -16.57 10.08
N ALA A 21 0.43 -17.20 9.53
CA ALA A 21 1.43 -17.92 10.32
C ALA A 21 2.26 -16.99 11.23
N TRP A 22 2.43 -15.73 10.85
CA TRP A 22 3.06 -14.67 11.66
C TRP A 22 2.10 -14.04 12.68
N GLY A 23 0.85 -14.50 12.74
CA GLY A 23 -0.13 -14.08 13.75
C GLY A 23 -0.98 -12.88 13.36
N GLN A 24 -0.94 -12.43 12.10
CA GLN A 24 -1.83 -11.37 11.64
C GLN A 24 -3.29 -11.84 11.67
N PRO A 25 -4.23 -10.96 12.07
CA PRO A 25 -5.64 -11.31 12.13
C PRO A 25 -6.20 -11.57 10.73
N LEU A 26 -7.10 -12.54 10.59
CA LEU A 26 -7.69 -12.87 9.29
C LEU A 26 -8.55 -11.74 8.72
N ILE A 27 -9.27 -11.04 9.60
CA ILE A 27 -10.14 -9.90 9.31
C ILE A 27 -9.98 -8.85 10.41
N SER A 28 -10.52 -7.65 10.19
CA SER A 28 -10.48 -6.58 11.20
C SER A 28 -10.99 -7.04 12.57
N THR A 29 -10.33 -6.59 13.63
CA THR A 29 -10.70 -6.85 15.02
C THR A 29 -12.05 -6.23 15.40
N SER A 30 -12.61 -5.33 14.58
CA SER A 30 -13.99 -4.85 14.76
C SER A 30 -15.05 -5.91 14.47
N GLY A 31 -14.66 -7.04 13.86
CA GLY A 31 -15.58 -8.11 13.47
C GLY A 31 -16.44 -7.76 12.23
N GLN A 32 -16.19 -6.62 11.58
CA GLN A 32 -16.88 -6.20 10.36
C GLN A 32 -15.91 -6.18 9.19
N VAL A 33 -16.39 -6.64 8.03
CA VAL A 33 -15.71 -6.47 6.74
C VAL A 33 -16.33 -5.27 6.01
N ARG A 34 -15.48 -4.34 5.58
CA ARG A 34 -15.83 -3.13 4.86
C ARG A 34 -15.08 -3.09 3.54
N LEU A 35 -15.72 -2.49 2.54
CA LEU A 35 -15.12 -2.29 1.23
C LEU A 35 -14.13 -1.13 1.19
N TRP A 36 -14.31 -0.13 2.07
CA TRP A 36 -13.50 1.09 2.06
C TRP A 36 -13.35 1.69 3.46
N VAL A 37 -12.15 2.17 3.79
CA VAL A 37 -11.87 3.00 4.96
C VAL A 37 -11.37 4.36 4.53
N ASN A 38 -12.12 5.40 4.90
CA ASN A 38 -11.88 6.77 4.40
C ASN A 38 -10.95 7.62 5.28
N SER A 39 -10.27 7.04 6.27
CA SER A 39 -9.39 7.80 7.17
C SER A 39 -8.10 7.05 7.45
N VAL A 40 -6.97 7.66 7.08
CA VAL A 40 -5.61 7.18 7.38
C VAL A 40 -5.31 7.13 8.88
N TRP A 41 -6.09 7.84 9.69
CA TRP A 41 -5.97 7.86 11.16
C TRP A 41 -6.84 6.79 11.85
N SER A 42 -7.60 6.02 11.07
CA SER A 42 -8.48 4.98 11.62
C SER A 42 -7.69 3.73 11.98
N ASN A 43 -8.04 3.10 13.10
CA ASN A 43 -7.53 1.75 13.41
C ASN A 43 -8.08 0.68 12.44
N GLU A 44 -9.04 1.03 11.59
CA GLU A 44 -9.53 0.16 10.51
C GLU A 44 -8.71 0.31 9.22
N ASN A 45 -7.80 1.29 9.15
CA ASN A 45 -6.92 1.46 8.00
C ASN A 45 -5.93 0.29 7.94
N SER A 46 -5.75 -0.24 6.74
CA SER A 46 -5.04 -1.48 6.44
C SER A 46 -5.64 -2.73 7.09
N GLN A 47 -6.90 -2.67 7.55
CA GLN A 47 -7.60 -3.81 8.12
C GLN A 47 -8.75 -4.32 7.24
N GLN A 48 -9.13 -3.56 6.22
CA GLN A 48 -10.32 -3.76 5.40
C GLN A 48 -9.96 -4.05 3.94
N ILE A 49 -10.94 -4.26 3.07
CA ILE A 49 -10.67 -4.65 1.67
C ILE A 49 -9.89 -3.56 0.92
N ALA A 50 -10.20 -2.28 1.16
CA ALA A 50 -9.46 -1.19 0.57
C ALA A 50 -9.45 0.05 1.47
N ASP A 51 -8.43 0.87 1.28
CA ASP A 51 -8.24 2.16 1.93
C ASP A 51 -7.30 3.06 1.10
N TRP A 52 -6.79 4.13 1.70
CA TRP A 52 -5.92 5.07 1.00
C TRP A 52 -4.60 4.46 0.50
N TYR A 53 -4.07 3.42 1.15
CA TYR A 53 -2.86 2.73 0.71
C TYR A 53 -3.13 1.80 -0.48
N THR A 54 -4.37 1.33 -0.68
CA THR A 54 -4.76 0.61 -1.90
C THR A 54 -4.41 1.40 -3.18
N LEU A 55 -4.48 2.73 -3.14
CA LEU A 55 -4.04 3.56 -4.27
C LEU A 55 -2.54 3.41 -4.56
N SER A 56 -1.72 3.30 -3.52
CA SER A 56 -0.29 3.02 -3.62
C SER A 56 -0.01 1.66 -4.26
N HIS A 57 -0.78 0.62 -3.90
CA HIS A 57 -0.67 -0.71 -4.52
C HIS A 57 -1.06 -0.67 -6.01
N VAL A 58 -2.12 0.04 -6.37
CA VAL A 58 -2.49 0.26 -7.78
C VAL A 58 -1.36 1.00 -8.54
N ILE A 59 -0.77 2.04 -7.93
CA ILE A 59 0.38 2.77 -8.51
C ILE A 59 1.56 1.84 -8.73
N HIS A 60 1.89 0.97 -7.76
CA HIS A 60 2.96 -0.02 -7.90
C HIS A 60 2.77 -0.88 -9.16
N GLY A 61 1.56 -1.42 -9.37
CA GLY A 61 1.25 -2.19 -10.57
C GLY A 61 1.38 -1.37 -11.86
N LEU A 62 0.85 -0.14 -11.86
CA LEU A 62 0.95 0.79 -13.00
C LEU A 62 2.40 1.11 -13.37
N LEU A 63 3.28 1.32 -12.39
CA LEU A 63 4.69 1.62 -12.60
C LEU A 63 5.40 0.48 -13.34
N ILE A 64 5.13 -0.77 -12.96
CA ILE A 64 5.71 -1.94 -13.63
C ILE A 64 5.19 -2.07 -15.06
N ALA A 65 3.91 -1.80 -15.29
CA ALA A 65 3.34 -1.80 -16.63
C ALA A 65 3.94 -0.69 -17.52
N VAL A 66 4.14 0.51 -16.97
CA VAL A 66 4.83 1.62 -17.66
C VAL A 66 6.27 1.22 -18.00
N ALA A 67 7.02 0.68 -17.03
CA ALA A 67 8.38 0.20 -17.27
C ALA A 67 8.43 -0.86 -18.36
N GLY A 68 7.52 -1.84 -18.35
CA GLY A 68 7.40 -2.86 -19.39
C GLY A 68 7.18 -2.27 -20.78
N ARG A 69 6.34 -1.23 -20.89
CA ARG A 69 6.09 -0.53 -22.15
C ARG A 69 7.29 0.29 -22.62
N LEU A 70 7.97 1.02 -21.72
CA LEU A 70 9.10 1.88 -22.06
C LEU A 70 10.36 1.09 -22.42
N LEU A 71 10.62 -0.01 -21.69
CA LEU A 71 11.78 -0.87 -21.94
C LEU A 71 11.55 -1.85 -23.11
N GLY A 72 10.29 -2.06 -23.51
CA GLY A 72 9.91 -2.79 -24.71
C GLY A 72 10.53 -4.18 -24.78
N ARG A 73 11.44 -4.40 -25.73
CA ARG A 73 12.08 -5.72 -25.94
C ARG A 73 12.92 -6.20 -24.75
N TRP A 74 13.38 -5.29 -23.88
CA TRP A 74 14.20 -5.64 -22.71
C TRP A 74 13.36 -6.08 -21.51
N LEU A 75 12.06 -5.75 -21.51
CA LEU A 75 11.13 -6.16 -20.48
C LEU A 75 9.85 -6.70 -21.13
N PRO A 76 9.93 -7.88 -21.78
CA PRO A 76 8.79 -8.47 -22.45
C PRO A 76 7.66 -8.73 -21.44
N PHE A 77 6.42 -8.75 -21.94
CA PHE A 77 5.21 -8.85 -21.10
C PHE A 77 5.28 -9.93 -20.02
N ALA A 78 5.75 -11.14 -20.37
CA ALA A 78 5.85 -12.25 -19.42
C ALA A 78 6.82 -11.95 -18.27
N LEU A 79 7.92 -11.25 -18.54
CA LEU A 79 8.88 -10.83 -17.52
C LEU A 79 8.32 -9.68 -16.68
N ALA A 80 7.69 -8.68 -17.30
CA ALA A 80 7.02 -7.60 -16.56
C ALA A 80 5.94 -8.14 -15.61
N TYR A 81 5.15 -9.11 -16.07
CA TYR A 81 4.11 -9.74 -15.24
C TYR A 81 4.72 -10.60 -14.13
N ALA A 82 5.80 -11.34 -14.41
CA ALA A 82 6.51 -12.08 -13.37
C ALA A 82 7.12 -11.15 -12.30
N ILE A 83 7.66 -10.00 -12.72
CA ILE A 83 8.15 -8.96 -11.80
C ILE A 83 7.00 -8.41 -10.96
N ALA A 84 5.85 -8.08 -11.55
CA ALA A 84 4.68 -7.61 -10.79
C ALA A 84 4.25 -8.62 -9.71
N ILE A 85 4.18 -9.91 -10.05
CA ILE A 85 3.88 -10.97 -9.08
C ILE A 85 4.95 -11.00 -7.98
N ALA A 86 6.23 -11.03 -8.35
CA ALA A 86 7.33 -11.16 -7.40
C ALA A 86 7.45 -9.95 -6.47
N THR A 87 7.37 -8.72 -6.98
CA THR A 87 7.46 -7.50 -6.18
C THR A 87 6.21 -7.30 -5.34
N GLY A 88 5.04 -7.69 -5.84
CA GLY A 88 3.80 -7.72 -5.06
C GLY A 88 3.92 -8.60 -3.83
N VAL A 89 4.24 -9.88 -4.02
CA VAL A 89 4.41 -10.82 -2.90
C VAL A 89 5.53 -10.39 -1.97
N ALA A 90 6.67 -9.95 -2.53
CA ALA A 90 7.80 -9.51 -1.74
C ALA A 90 7.45 -8.28 -0.88
N TRP A 91 6.71 -7.32 -1.42
CA TRP A 91 6.30 -6.14 -0.66
C TRP A 91 5.42 -6.51 0.53
N GLU A 92 4.35 -7.27 0.30
CA GLU A 92 3.44 -7.69 1.39
C GLU A 92 4.18 -8.45 2.50
N ILE A 93 5.13 -9.32 2.14
CA ILE A 93 5.92 -10.06 3.13
C ILE A 93 6.91 -9.14 3.85
N VAL A 94 7.64 -8.29 3.12
CA VAL A 94 8.66 -7.39 3.70
C VAL A 94 8.02 -6.35 4.61
N GLU A 95 6.88 -5.79 4.23
CA GLU A 95 6.09 -4.85 5.01
C GLU A 95 5.74 -5.37 6.40
N HIS A 96 5.47 -6.67 6.50
CA HIS A 96 5.09 -7.34 7.75
C HIS A 96 6.28 -7.87 8.56
N THR A 97 7.52 -7.57 8.15
CA THR A 97 8.69 -7.87 8.99
C THR A 97 8.84 -6.82 10.10
N ASP A 98 9.39 -7.23 11.26
CA ASP A 98 9.65 -6.31 12.37
C ASP A 98 10.49 -5.10 11.93
N TRP A 99 11.44 -5.30 11.00
CA TRP A 99 12.28 -4.23 10.46
C TRP A 99 11.47 -3.10 9.81
N VAL A 100 10.45 -3.44 9.02
CA VAL A 100 9.58 -2.43 8.37
C VAL A 100 8.55 -1.89 9.35
N LEU A 101 7.86 -2.78 10.09
CA LEU A 101 6.83 -2.38 11.04
C LEU A 101 7.37 -1.42 12.10
N ASP A 102 8.56 -1.65 12.63
CA ASP A 102 9.16 -0.75 13.63
C ASP A 102 9.46 0.62 13.05
N ARG A 103 9.79 0.70 11.77
CA ARG A 103 10.00 1.98 11.10
C ARG A 103 8.70 2.73 10.83
N PHE A 104 7.62 2.02 10.50
CA PHE A 104 6.29 2.61 10.43
C PHE A 104 5.83 3.09 11.80
N ARG A 105 5.91 2.25 12.84
CA ARG A 105 5.55 2.60 14.23
C ARG A 105 6.29 3.83 14.77
N GLY A 106 7.49 4.10 14.26
CA GLY A 106 8.24 5.32 14.55
C GLY A 106 7.61 6.61 14.02
N GLN A 107 6.57 6.54 13.18
CA GLN A 107 5.87 7.69 12.61
C GLN A 107 4.52 7.91 13.27
N THR A 108 4.14 9.17 13.49
CA THR A 108 2.87 9.55 14.11
C THR A 108 1.64 8.94 13.43
N ILE A 109 1.64 8.87 12.09
CA ILE A 109 0.51 8.37 11.31
C ILE A 109 0.22 6.88 11.51
N TYR A 110 1.22 6.10 11.92
CA TYR A 110 1.10 4.66 12.16
C TYR A 110 1.08 4.29 13.65
N GLN A 111 0.79 5.25 14.54
CA GLN A 111 0.73 4.93 15.97
C GLN A 111 -0.44 4.00 16.30
N GLY A 112 -0.10 2.77 16.71
CA GLY A 112 -1.05 1.68 16.95
C GLY A 112 -1.15 0.69 15.79
N TYR A 113 -0.41 0.91 14.71
CA TYR A 113 -0.34 0.00 13.58
C TYR A 113 0.43 -1.28 13.96
N ILE A 114 -0.22 -2.42 13.75
CA ILE A 114 0.29 -3.74 14.09
C ILE A 114 0.59 -4.59 12.83
N GLY A 115 0.50 -3.98 11.66
CA GLY A 115 0.42 -4.68 10.38
C GLY A 115 -1.02 -4.78 9.89
N ASP A 116 -1.16 -5.34 8.70
CA ASP A 116 -2.42 -5.49 8.00
C ASP A 116 -3.12 -6.77 8.41
N THR A 117 -4.44 -6.80 8.25
CA THR A 117 -5.14 -8.09 8.26
C THR A 117 -4.72 -8.91 7.05
N VAL A 118 -4.82 -10.24 7.16
CA VAL A 118 -4.62 -11.14 6.02
C VAL A 118 -5.55 -10.79 4.86
N LEU A 119 -6.79 -10.38 5.15
CA LEU A 119 -7.74 -9.90 4.15
C LEU A 119 -7.21 -8.67 3.41
N ASN A 120 -6.70 -7.67 4.13
CA ASN A 120 -6.20 -6.44 3.53
C ASN A 120 -4.96 -6.69 2.67
N ALA A 121 -3.91 -7.32 3.21
CA ALA A 121 -2.68 -7.62 2.46
C ALA A 121 -2.94 -8.45 1.18
N VAL A 122 -3.83 -9.44 1.24
CA VAL A 122 -4.25 -10.18 0.04
C VAL A 122 -5.00 -9.29 -0.94
N SER A 123 -5.88 -8.40 -0.45
CA SER A 123 -6.60 -7.45 -1.29
C SER A 123 -5.64 -6.46 -1.96
N ASP A 124 -4.68 -5.93 -1.23
CA ASP A 124 -3.69 -4.98 -1.73
C ASP A 124 -2.77 -5.60 -2.79
N TYR A 125 -2.34 -6.84 -2.60
CA TYR A 125 -1.69 -7.62 -3.66
C TYR A 125 -2.58 -7.76 -4.92
N LEU A 126 -3.88 -8.02 -4.76
CA LEU A 126 -4.82 -8.10 -5.88
C LEU A 126 -5.05 -6.74 -6.56
N PHE A 127 -5.11 -5.65 -5.80
CA PHE A 127 -5.20 -4.29 -6.34
C PHE A 127 -3.93 -3.88 -7.08
N MET A 128 -2.76 -4.32 -6.63
CA MET A 128 -1.51 -4.16 -7.38
C MET A 128 -1.56 -4.90 -8.71
N LEU A 129 -2.00 -6.17 -8.73
CA LEU A 129 -2.18 -6.91 -9.99
C LEU A 129 -3.21 -6.23 -10.91
N ALA A 130 -4.29 -5.67 -10.35
CA ALA A 130 -5.28 -4.90 -11.10
C ALA A 130 -4.68 -3.62 -11.69
N GLY A 131 -3.83 -2.90 -10.94
CA GLY A 131 -3.07 -1.75 -11.41
C GLY A 131 -2.15 -2.11 -12.57
N PHE A 132 -1.43 -3.25 -12.49
CA PHE A 132 -0.61 -3.76 -13.59
C PHE A 132 -1.45 -4.05 -14.83
N ALA A 133 -2.57 -4.76 -14.68
CA ALA A 133 -3.48 -5.06 -15.79
C ALA A 133 -4.05 -3.78 -16.43
N ALA A 134 -4.47 -2.82 -15.62
CA ALA A 134 -4.95 -1.52 -16.07
C ALA A 134 -3.86 -0.77 -16.85
N GLY A 135 -2.62 -0.76 -16.36
CA GLY A 135 -1.51 -0.09 -17.03
C GLY A 135 -1.14 -0.71 -18.38
N VAL A 136 -1.23 -2.03 -18.48
CA VAL A 136 -1.05 -2.76 -19.75
C VAL A 136 -2.11 -2.34 -20.76
N TRP A 137 -3.38 -2.22 -20.33
CA TRP A 137 -4.51 -1.83 -21.16
C TRP A 137 -4.46 -0.35 -21.58
N LEU A 138 -4.14 0.54 -20.65
CA LEU A 138 -4.09 1.99 -20.86
C LEU A 138 -2.89 2.43 -21.71
N GLY A 139 -1.79 1.68 -21.67
CA GLY A 139 -0.51 2.08 -22.24
C GLY A 139 0.21 3.13 -21.39
N ALA A 140 1.47 3.43 -21.73
CA ALA A 140 2.35 4.22 -20.85
C ALA A 140 1.82 5.63 -20.54
N GLY A 141 1.40 6.39 -21.56
CA GLY A 141 0.98 7.78 -21.36
C GLY A 141 -0.23 7.94 -20.42
N ARG A 142 -1.31 7.17 -20.66
CA ARG A 142 -2.50 7.20 -19.80
C ARG A 142 -2.22 6.65 -18.40
N SER A 143 -1.32 5.67 -18.28
CA SER A 143 -0.90 5.14 -16.98
C SER A 143 -0.14 6.18 -16.17
N VAL A 144 0.75 6.96 -16.79
CA VAL A 144 1.46 8.07 -16.11
C VAL A 144 0.46 9.12 -15.62
N ILE A 145 -0.52 9.50 -16.44
CA ILE A 145 -1.58 10.43 -16.00
C ILE A 145 -2.35 9.86 -14.81
N LEU A 146 -2.70 8.58 -14.84
CA LEU A 146 -3.40 7.92 -13.74
C LEU A 146 -2.56 7.87 -12.47
N ILE A 147 -1.26 7.54 -12.56
CA ILE A 147 -0.34 7.56 -11.41
C ILE A 147 -0.33 8.95 -10.76
N LEU A 148 -0.13 10.01 -11.56
CA LEU A 148 -0.11 11.39 -11.05
C LEU A 148 -1.45 11.79 -10.44
N ALA A 149 -2.56 11.35 -11.02
CA ALA A 149 -3.89 11.62 -10.48
C ALA A 149 -4.12 10.91 -9.14
N LEU A 150 -3.69 9.65 -8.99
CA LEU A 150 -3.81 8.89 -7.74
C LEU A 150 -2.89 9.44 -6.64
N GLU A 151 -1.66 9.81 -6.97
CA GLU A 151 -0.73 10.50 -6.05
C GLU A 151 -1.31 11.84 -5.59
N ALA A 152 -1.80 12.67 -6.52
CA ALA A 152 -2.39 13.95 -6.16
C ALA A 152 -3.67 13.79 -5.33
N LEU A 153 -4.54 12.84 -5.68
CA LEU A 153 -5.78 12.57 -4.95
C LEU A 153 -5.48 12.16 -3.51
N SER A 154 -4.61 11.18 -3.31
CA SER A 154 -4.22 10.70 -1.98
C SER A 154 -3.52 11.82 -1.19
N ALA A 155 -2.53 12.49 -1.77
CA ALA A 155 -1.85 13.59 -1.10
C ALA A 155 -2.81 14.72 -0.70
N LEU A 156 -3.71 15.16 -1.59
CA LEU A 156 -4.59 16.30 -1.28
C LEU A 156 -5.71 15.95 -0.30
N VAL A 157 -6.27 14.74 -0.38
CA VAL A 157 -7.43 14.34 0.44
C VAL A 157 -7.00 13.64 1.73
N ALA A 158 -6.13 12.65 1.63
CA ALA A 158 -5.66 11.87 2.77
C ALA A 158 -4.49 12.53 3.51
N ARG A 159 -3.81 13.50 2.89
CA ARG A 159 -2.52 14.03 3.33
C ARG A 159 -1.45 12.95 3.49
N ASP A 160 -1.58 11.89 2.72
CA ASP A 160 -0.59 10.84 2.59
C ASP A 160 -0.68 10.24 1.19
N SER A 161 0.42 9.70 0.69
CA SER A 161 0.50 9.05 -0.63
C SER A 161 1.75 8.18 -0.67
N LEU A 162 1.91 7.35 -1.69
CA LEU A 162 3.12 6.52 -1.83
C LEU A 162 4.41 7.36 -1.76
N ILE A 163 4.48 8.51 -2.46
CA ILE A 163 5.64 9.41 -2.39
C ILE A 163 5.82 9.99 -0.98
N LEU A 164 4.74 10.49 -0.37
CA LEU A 164 4.82 11.12 0.94
C LEU A 164 5.21 10.13 2.04
N THR A 165 4.60 8.95 2.04
CA THR A 165 4.96 7.82 2.91
C THR A 165 6.43 7.44 2.71
N THR A 166 6.90 7.32 1.47
CA THR A 166 8.31 6.99 1.17
C THR A 166 9.26 8.04 1.74
N ILE A 167 8.98 9.33 1.53
CA ILE A 167 9.80 10.41 2.10
C ILE A 167 9.79 10.34 3.63
N ARG A 168 8.61 10.20 4.23
CA ARG A 168 8.43 10.13 5.68
C ARG A 168 9.21 8.97 6.31
N VAL A 169 9.17 7.80 5.67
CA VAL A 169 9.87 6.59 6.10
C VAL A 169 11.36 6.68 5.84
N VAL A 170 11.83 7.14 4.69
CA VAL A 170 13.27 7.10 4.36
C VAL A 170 14.02 8.28 4.97
N HIS A 171 13.51 9.50 4.79
CA HIS A 171 14.14 10.73 5.22
C HIS A 171 13.08 11.75 5.68
N PRO A 172 12.59 11.64 6.93
CA PRO A 172 11.49 12.46 7.41
C PRO A 172 11.86 13.96 7.37
N ILE A 173 11.03 14.73 6.67
CA ILE A 173 11.17 16.20 6.56
C ILE A 173 10.19 16.84 7.56
N PRO A 174 10.65 17.60 8.57
CA PRO A 174 9.79 18.11 9.63
C PRO A 174 8.57 18.90 9.14
N ALA A 175 8.75 19.75 8.12
CA ALA A 175 7.67 20.55 7.55
C ALA A 175 6.59 19.67 6.89
N LEU A 176 7.01 18.60 6.19
CA LEU A 176 6.07 17.67 5.57
C LEU A 176 5.33 16.87 6.65
N THR A 177 6.04 16.32 7.63
CA THR A 177 5.44 15.60 8.77
C THR A 177 4.41 16.47 9.49
N ALA A 178 4.72 17.73 9.78
CA ALA A 178 3.78 18.66 10.41
C ALA A 178 2.54 18.92 9.53
N TRP A 179 2.71 19.03 8.21
CA TRP A 179 1.59 19.21 7.30
C TRP A 179 0.68 17.96 7.24
N GLN A 180 1.25 16.76 7.23
CA GLN A 180 0.49 15.50 7.27
C GLN A 180 -0.26 15.37 8.62
N ASP A 181 0.43 15.63 9.73
CA ASP A 181 -0.11 15.47 11.08
C ASP A 181 -1.12 16.58 11.46
N ALA A 182 -1.26 17.64 10.67
CA ALA A 182 -2.24 18.70 10.94
C ALA A 182 -3.71 18.24 10.80
N THR A 183 -3.98 17.07 10.21
CA THR A 183 -5.32 16.44 10.22
C THR A 183 -5.45 15.34 11.29
N ASN A 184 -4.42 15.12 12.11
CA ASN A 184 -4.44 14.10 13.15
C ASN A 184 -5.51 14.42 14.21
N PRO A 185 -6.52 13.55 14.42
CA PRO A 185 -7.58 13.79 15.39
C PRO A 185 -7.06 13.86 16.84
N ARG A 186 -5.89 13.30 17.13
CA ARG A 186 -5.28 13.38 18.47
C ARG A 186 -4.82 14.80 18.81
N ASN A 187 -4.45 15.61 17.81
CA ASN A 187 -3.99 16.99 18.00
C ASN A 187 -5.14 17.95 18.38
N THR A 188 -6.38 17.66 17.97
CA THR A 188 -7.56 18.49 18.28
C THR A 188 -8.29 18.05 19.55
N SER A 189 -8.01 16.85 20.07
CA SER A 189 -8.66 16.27 21.24
C SER A 189 -8.22 16.82 22.61
N GLY A 190 -7.31 17.80 22.65
CA GLY A 190 -6.91 18.45 23.91
C GLY A 190 -6.09 17.54 24.82
N ALA A 191 -5.08 16.84 24.30
CA ALA A 191 -4.03 16.28 25.14
C ALA A 191 -3.23 17.45 25.76
N GLU A 192 -3.66 17.86 26.95
CA GLU A 192 -2.91 18.76 27.82
C GLU A 192 -1.50 18.16 27.99
N ALA A 193 -0.48 18.86 27.48
CA ALA A 193 0.90 18.50 27.76
C ALA A 193 1.07 18.41 29.29
N PRO A 194 1.78 17.40 29.82
CA PRO A 194 2.04 17.37 31.26
C PRO A 194 2.78 18.67 31.61
N ARG A 195 2.12 19.53 32.39
CA ARG A 195 2.73 20.73 32.95
C ARG A 195 3.88 20.29 33.87
N PRO A 196 4.99 21.05 33.91
CA PRO A 196 6.21 20.67 34.62
C PRO A 196 5.99 20.43 36.11
#